data_AF-A0A529P5A8-F1
#
_entry.id   AF-A0A529P5A8-F1
#
_cell.length_a   1.000
_cell.length_b   1.000
_cell.length_c   1.000
_cell.angle_alpha   90.00
_cell.angle_beta   90.00
_cell.angle_gamma   90.00
#
_symmetry.space_group_name_H-M   'P 1'
#
loop_
_entity.id
_entity.type
_entity.pdbx_description
1 polymer ?
#
loop_
_entity_poly.entity_id
_entity_poly.type
_entity_poly.pdbx_seq_one_letter_code
_entity_poly.pdbx_strand_id
1 'polypeptide(L)'
;TAIERARAAAGHMVKVEVEVDTLKQLDAALAIGVDAVLLDNMSVEDLARAVSIVGGRTITEASGRVTPKTAAAIAATGVDLISMGWLTHSAPILDIGLDMPDHQNICKHLN
;
A
#
# COMPACT_ATOMS: atom_id res chain seq x y z
N THR A 1 23.36 3.56 11.24
CA THR A 1 22.18 4.30 10.74
C THR A 1 20.92 3.82 11.46
N ALA A 2 19.75 4.41 11.22
CA ALA A 2 18.49 3.90 11.76
C ALA A 2 18.20 2.47 11.27
N ILE A 3 18.47 2.19 9.98
CA ILE A 3 18.33 0.87 9.35
C ILE A 3 19.18 -0.20 10.06
N GLU A 4 20.47 0.07 10.30
CA GLU A 4 21.36 -0.88 10.98
C GLU A 4 20.90 -1.18 12.42
N ARG A 5 20.43 -0.16 13.15
CA ARG A 5 19.90 -0.34 14.50
C ARG A 5 18.62 -1.18 14.50
N ALA A 6 17.72 -0.96 13.53
CA ALA A 6 16.51 -1.74 13.36
C ALA A 6 16.82 -3.21 13.05
N ARG A 7 17.73 -3.48 12.10
CA ARG A 7 18.17 -4.85 11.76
C ARG A 7 18.79 -5.57 12.96
N ALA A 8 19.63 -4.90 13.74
CA ALA A 8 20.25 -5.48 14.93
C ALA A 8 19.23 -5.84 16.02
N ALA A 9 18.14 -5.09 16.14
CA ALA A 9 17.10 -5.31 17.14
C ALA A 9 16.06 -6.36 16.72
N ALA A 10 15.66 -6.40 15.44
CA ALA A 10 14.57 -7.25 14.96
C ALA A 10 14.99 -8.71 14.72
N GLY A 11 16.28 -8.96 14.46
CA GLY A 11 16.80 -10.28 14.08
C GLY A 11 16.64 -10.59 12.59
N HIS A 12 17.38 -11.60 12.11
CA HIS A 12 17.58 -11.86 10.67
C HIS A 12 16.35 -12.38 9.91
N MET A 13 15.27 -12.74 10.62
CA MET A 13 14.02 -13.24 10.02
C MET A 13 12.99 -12.13 9.76
N VAL A 14 13.25 -10.91 10.22
CA VAL A 14 12.33 -9.78 10.08
C VAL A 14 12.83 -8.86 8.98
N LYS A 15 11.97 -8.61 7.98
CA LYS A 15 12.25 -7.63 6.93
C LYS A 15 12.24 -6.22 7.50
N VAL A 16 13.16 -5.38 7.03
CA VAL A 16 13.24 -3.96 7.33
C VAL A 16 12.87 -3.16 6.10
N GLU A 17 11.77 -2.43 6.21
CA GLU A 17 11.34 -1.40 5.27
C GLU A 17 11.79 -0.03 5.76
N VAL A 18 12.11 0.87 4.82
CA VAL A 18 12.37 2.28 5.13
C VAL A 18 11.49 3.17 4.27
N GLU A 19 10.90 4.18 4.89
CA GLU A 19 10.15 5.23 4.21
C GLU A 19 11.08 6.36 3.76
N VAL A 20 10.89 6.82 2.53
CA VAL A 20 11.64 7.93 1.93
C VAL A 20 10.71 8.84 1.14
N ASP A 21 10.98 10.14 1.17
CA ASP A 21 10.20 11.18 0.48
C ASP A 21 10.96 11.84 -0.69
N THR A 22 12.23 11.47 -0.90
CA THR A 22 13.07 12.00 -1.99
C THR A 22 13.98 10.93 -2.60
N LEU A 23 14.33 11.10 -3.88
CA LEU A 23 15.27 10.21 -4.57
C LEU A 23 16.67 10.18 -3.92
N LYS A 24 17.08 11.27 -3.29
CA LYS A 24 18.35 11.32 -2.54
C LYS A 24 18.33 10.41 -1.31
N GLN A 25 17.21 10.36 -0.59
CA GLN A 25 17.04 9.44 0.53
C GLN A 25 16.98 7.99 0.05
N LEU A 26 16.31 7.74 -1.09
CA LEU A 26 16.29 6.44 -1.74
C LEU A 26 17.71 5.95 -2.05
N ASP A 27 18.56 6.78 -2.66
CA ASP A 27 19.97 6.43 -2.94
C ASP A 27 20.72 6.04 -1.65
N ALA A 28 20.51 6.78 -0.56
CA ALA A 28 21.13 6.48 0.73
C ALA A 28 20.63 5.16 1.33
N ALA A 29 19.34 4.86 1.22
CA ALA A 29 18.74 3.61 1.67
C ALA A 29 19.28 2.41 0.87
N LEU A 30 19.37 2.55 -0.46
CA LEU A 30 19.88 1.50 -1.35
C LEU A 30 21.36 1.20 -1.12
N ALA A 31 22.17 2.21 -0.77
CA ALA A 31 23.57 2.01 -0.42
C ALA A 31 23.77 1.15 0.84
N ILE A 32 22.80 1.16 1.76
CA ILE A 32 22.83 0.37 3.00
C ILE A 32 22.28 -1.05 2.78
N GLY A 33 21.31 -1.19 1.86
CA GLY A 33 20.61 -2.44 1.62
C GLY A 33 19.41 -2.63 2.56
N VAL A 34 18.22 -2.41 2.00
CA VAL A 34 16.92 -2.57 2.68
C VAL A 34 16.09 -3.65 1.98
N ASP A 35 15.18 -4.28 2.72
CA ASP A 35 14.37 -5.38 2.18
C ASP A 35 13.17 -4.84 1.38
N ALA A 36 12.71 -3.64 1.74
CA ALA A 36 11.74 -2.85 1.00
C ALA A 36 12.00 -1.34 1.19
N VAL A 37 11.48 -0.53 0.28
CA VAL A 37 11.43 0.92 0.38
C VAL A 37 10.02 1.43 0.11
N LEU A 38 9.50 2.24 1.01
CA LEU A 38 8.22 2.93 0.89
C LEU A 38 8.45 4.35 0.39
N LEU A 39 7.93 4.65 -0.79
CA LEU A 39 8.06 5.91 -1.51
C LEU A 39 6.86 6.80 -1.14
N ASP A 40 7.04 7.68 -0.15
CA ASP A 40 5.94 8.50 0.38
C ASP A 40 5.67 9.73 -0.49
N ASN A 41 4.40 9.90 -0.88
CA ASN A 41 3.86 11.11 -1.51
C ASN A 41 4.59 11.61 -2.77
N MET A 42 5.37 10.74 -3.43
CA MET A 42 6.09 11.05 -4.67
C MET A 42 5.13 11.20 -5.86
N SER A 43 5.51 12.02 -6.84
CA SER A 43 4.78 12.10 -8.11
C SER A 43 4.93 10.82 -8.93
N VAL A 44 4.08 10.61 -9.94
CA VAL A 44 4.16 9.46 -10.85
C VAL A 44 5.51 9.43 -11.58
N GLU A 45 6.02 10.60 -11.95
CA GLU A 45 7.34 10.74 -12.58
C GLU A 45 8.47 10.34 -11.61
N ASP A 46 8.36 10.73 -10.35
CA ASP A 46 9.35 10.42 -9.32
C ASP A 46 9.33 8.95 -8.96
N LEU A 47 8.14 8.34 -8.87
CA LEU A 47 7.96 6.90 -8.68
C LEU A 47 8.59 6.10 -9.81
N ALA A 48 8.34 6.47 -11.08
CA ALA A 48 8.94 5.79 -12.23
C ALA A 48 10.48 5.89 -12.21
N ARG A 49 11.02 7.06 -11.82
CA ARG A 49 12.47 7.23 -11.62
C ARG A 49 12.98 6.38 -10.47
N ALA A 50 12.27 6.34 -9.34
CA ALA A 50 12.62 5.54 -8.17
C ALA A 50 12.68 4.05 -8.52
N VAL A 51 11.67 3.51 -9.21
CA VAL A 51 11.66 2.11 -9.68
C VAL A 51 12.86 1.84 -10.59
N SER A 52 13.17 2.74 -11.53
CA SER A 52 14.35 2.62 -12.39
C SER A 52 15.67 2.64 -11.61
N ILE A 53 15.79 3.46 -10.57
CA ILE A 53 16.97 3.53 -9.69
C ILE A 53 17.10 2.24 -8.87
N VAL A 54 16.00 1.74 -8.33
CA VAL A 54 15.97 0.51 -7.53
C VAL A 54 16.42 -0.68 -8.38
N GLY A 55 15.92 -0.79 -9.61
CA GLY A 55 16.35 -1.81 -10.57
C GLY A 55 16.18 -3.24 -10.04
N GLY A 56 15.09 -3.49 -9.32
CA GLY A 56 14.76 -4.81 -8.75
C GLY A 56 15.62 -5.27 -7.56
N ARG A 57 16.45 -4.38 -6.99
CA ARG A 57 17.33 -4.72 -5.85
C ARG A 57 16.59 -4.82 -4.51
N THR A 58 15.44 -4.16 -4.39
CA THR A 58 14.59 -4.14 -3.19
C THR A 58 13.14 -3.99 -3.62
N ILE A 59 12.20 -4.35 -2.75
CA ILE A 59 10.75 -4.17 -3.01
C ILE A 59 10.43 -2.69 -2.96
N THR A 60 9.65 -2.20 -3.91
CA THR A 60 9.16 -0.83 -3.97
C THR A 60 7.69 -0.76 -3.62
N GLU A 61 7.36 0.08 -2.64
CA GLU A 61 5.98 0.36 -2.25
C GLU A 61 5.67 1.85 -2.47
N ALA A 62 4.58 2.16 -3.18
CA ALA A 62 4.07 3.53 -3.23
C ALA A 62 3.05 3.77 -2.11
N SER A 63 3.16 4.91 -1.42
CA SER A 63 2.23 5.32 -0.37
C SER A 63 1.94 6.82 -0.41
N GLY A 64 0.99 7.25 0.42
CA GLY A 64 0.60 8.65 0.56
C GLY A 64 -0.47 9.09 -0.44
N ARG A 65 -1.62 9.52 0.10
CA ARG A 65 -2.75 10.12 -0.66
C ARG A 65 -3.23 9.30 -1.88
N VAL A 66 -3.04 7.99 -1.86
CA VAL A 66 -3.48 7.11 -2.94
C VAL A 66 -5.01 6.93 -2.90
N THR A 67 -5.63 7.04 -4.06
CA THR A 67 -7.08 6.89 -4.26
C THR A 67 -7.35 5.90 -5.39
N PRO A 68 -8.58 5.36 -5.52
CA PRO A 68 -8.92 4.52 -6.67
C PRO A 68 -8.67 5.18 -8.03
N LYS A 69 -8.77 6.51 -8.10
CA LYS A 69 -8.51 7.28 -9.32
C LYS A 69 -7.02 7.37 -9.67
N THR A 70 -6.14 7.39 -8.67
CA THR A 70 -4.69 7.53 -8.86
C THR A 70 -3.95 6.19 -8.89
N ALA A 71 -4.53 5.14 -8.30
CA ALA A 71 -3.91 3.82 -8.15
C ALA A 71 -3.43 3.21 -9.48
N ALA A 72 -4.21 3.33 -10.55
CA ALA A 72 -3.82 2.78 -11.86
C ALA A 72 -2.58 3.46 -12.44
N ALA A 73 -2.46 4.79 -12.32
CA ALA A 73 -1.30 5.53 -12.80
C ALA A 73 -0.05 5.20 -11.96
N ILE A 74 -0.22 5.05 -10.65
CA ILE A 74 0.85 4.63 -9.74
C ILE A 74 1.32 3.21 -10.08
N ALA A 75 0.40 2.26 -10.28
CA ALA A 75 0.75 0.89 -10.67
C ALA A 75 1.54 0.83 -11.98
N ALA A 76 1.19 1.69 -12.95
CA ALA A 76 1.88 1.78 -14.23
C ALA A 76 3.34 2.25 -14.12
N THR A 77 3.76 2.82 -12.98
CA THR A 77 5.17 3.18 -12.74
C THR A 77 6.08 1.96 -12.52
N GLY A 78 5.49 0.80 -12.24
CA GLY A 78 6.22 -0.44 -11.98
C GLY A 78 6.58 -0.69 -10.53
N VAL A 79 5.97 0.03 -9.58
CA VAL A 79 6.09 -0.31 -8.15
C VAL A 79 5.52 -1.70 -7.87
N ASP A 80 6.13 -2.42 -6.93
CA ASP A 80 5.71 -3.78 -6.57
C ASP A 80 4.42 -3.77 -5.74
N LEU A 81 4.28 -2.79 -4.86
CA LEU A 81 3.19 -2.67 -3.88
C LEU A 81 2.61 -1.25 -3.88
N ILE A 82 1.34 -1.14 -3.49
CA ILE A 82 0.66 0.14 -3.26
C ILE A 82 -0.10 0.05 -1.94
N SER A 83 0.25 0.92 -1.00
CA SER A 83 -0.51 1.10 0.24
C SER A 83 -1.54 2.21 0.10
N MET A 84 -2.80 1.89 0.39
CA MET A 84 -3.94 2.78 0.20
C MET A 84 -4.77 2.93 1.48
N GLY A 85 -4.47 3.94 2.31
CA GLY A 85 -5.26 4.27 3.49
C GLY A 85 -6.74 4.56 3.18
N TRP A 86 -7.05 5.00 1.95
CA TRP A 86 -8.42 5.21 1.47
C TRP A 86 -9.32 3.97 1.68
N LEU A 87 -8.77 2.76 1.55
CA LEU A 87 -9.52 1.51 1.68
C LEU A 87 -10.17 1.32 3.05
N THR A 88 -9.61 1.91 4.11
CA THR A 88 -10.07 1.69 5.49
C THR A 88 -10.68 2.93 6.12
N HIS A 89 -10.17 4.14 5.83
CA HIS A 89 -10.67 5.37 6.46
C HIS A 89 -11.68 6.17 5.61
N SER A 90 -11.81 5.87 4.31
CA SER A 90 -12.63 6.68 3.39
C SER A 90 -13.35 5.89 2.30
N ALA A 91 -13.34 4.57 2.37
CA ALA A 91 -14.14 3.75 1.47
C ALA A 91 -15.64 4.07 1.69
N PRO A 92 -16.43 4.21 0.61
CA PRO A 92 -17.86 4.43 0.73
C PRO A 92 -18.53 3.21 1.37
N ILE A 93 -19.55 3.45 2.18
CA ILE A 93 -20.36 2.40 2.79
C ILE A 93 -21.14 1.68 1.70
N LEU A 94 -21.16 0.34 1.74
CA LEU A 94 -22.08 -0.46 0.95
C LEU A 94 -23.44 -0.48 1.67
N ASP A 95 -24.46 0.02 1.01
CA ASP A 95 -25.83 0.02 1.55
C ASP A 95 -26.43 -1.40 1.45
N ILE A 96 -26.77 -1.99 2.59
CA ILE A 96 -27.27 -3.36 2.68
C ILE A 96 -28.52 -3.36 3.57
N GLY A 97 -29.63 -3.88 3.02
CA GLY A 97 -30.88 -4.14 3.73
C GLY A 97 -31.25 -5.62 3.69
N LEU A 98 -31.92 -6.08 4.75
CA LEU A 98 -32.53 -7.43 4.81
C LEU A 98 -34.05 -7.27 4.75
N ASP A 99 -34.65 -7.75 3.66
CA ASP A 99 -36.10 -7.84 3.55
C ASP A 99 -36.58 -9.18 4.11
N MET A 100 -37.37 -9.12 5.19
CA MET A 100 -38.03 -10.29 5.75
C MET A 100 -39.51 -10.29 5.36
N PRO A 101 -40.06 -11.42 4.88
CA PRO A 101 -41.49 -11.53 4.64
C PRO A 101 -42.26 -11.40 5.97
N ASP A 102 -43.34 -10.64 5.94
CA ASP A 102 -44.21 -10.41 7.10
C ASP A 102 -44.82 -11.74 7.60
N HIS A 103 -44.86 -11.96 8.92
CA HIS A 103 -45.27 -13.23 9.53
C HIS A 103 -46.69 -13.66 9.12
N GLN A 104 -47.55 -12.71 8.72
CA GLN A 104 -48.89 -13.00 8.22
C GLN A 104 -48.95 -13.69 6.85
N ASN A 105 -47.86 -13.70 6.06
CA ASN A 105 -47.81 -14.36 4.75
C ASN A 105 -47.18 -15.76 4.77
N ILE A 106 -46.49 -16.15 5.86
CA ILE A 106 -45.92 -17.50 6.02
C ILE A 106 -47.04 -18.54 6.19
N CYS A 107 -48.11 -18.20 6.90
CA CYS A 107 -49.23 -19.13 7.14
C CYS A 107 -50.19 -19.29 5.94
N LYS A 108 -50.09 -18.45 4.90
CA LYS A 108 -51.00 -18.55 3.72
C LYS A 108 -50.56 -19.55 2.66
N HIS A 109 -49.33 -20.07 2.72
CA HIS A 109 -48.79 -21.05 1.76
C HIS A 109 -48.62 -22.46 2.35
N LEU A 110 -49.16 -22.71 3.56
CA LEU A 110 -49.13 -24.02 4.23
C LEU A 110 -50.50 -24.74 4.24
N ASN A 111 -51.48 -24.28 3.45
CA ASN A 111 -52.76 -24.95 3.24
C ASN A 111 -52.96 -25.33 1.79
#